data_AF-A0A4Q3VRN5-F1
#
_entry.id   AF-A0A4Q3VRN5-F1
#
_cell.length_a   1.000
_cell.length_b   1.000
_cell.length_c   1.000
_cell.angle_alpha   90.00
_cell.angle_beta   90.00
_cell.angle_gamma   90.00
#
_symmetry.space_group_name_H-M   'P 1'
#
loop_
_entity.id
_entity.type
_entity.pdbx_description
1 polymer ?
#
loop_
_entity_poly.entity_id
_entity_poly.type
_entity_poly.pdbx_seq_one_letter_code
_entity_poly.pdbx_strand_id
1 'polypeptide(L)'
;MLNEQSLRTIFEKKYDRADWYKVLRQNFYVETLREPAADITSRIKSNPYKAKAFELGSFETPSGQLVGLYEVHAQGAKLHRNRRALRDLLSDIYRNDVEAALVVFVQDSKWRFTYVSEIAERDAAGKR
;
A
#
# COMPACT_ATOMS: atom_id res chain seq x y z
N MET A 1 -14.64 14.86 -1.93
CA MET A 1 -13.33 14.75 -1.27
C MET A 1 -13.50 14.95 0.22
N LEU A 2 -12.87 14.13 1.07
CA LEU A 2 -12.87 14.37 2.52
C LEU A 2 -12.12 15.67 2.82
N ASN A 3 -12.67 16.47 3.72
CA ASN A 3 -12.02 17.70 4.19
C ASN A 3 -10.89 17.40 5.19
N GLU A 4 -10.06 18.40 5.48
CA GLU A 4 -8.91 18.28 6.38
C GLU A 4 -9.28 17.71 7.75
N GLN A 5 -10.36 18.21 8.36
CA GLN A 5 -10.80 17.75 9.68
C GLN A 5 -11.19 16.26 9.69
N SER A 6 -11.83 15.79 8.61
CA SER A 6 -12.21 14.39 8.46
C SER A 6 -10.99 13.50 8.23
N LEU A 7 -10.06 13.93 7.38
CA LEU A 7 -8.79 13.23 7.16
C LEU A 7 -7.98 13.13 8.43
N ARG A 8 -7.86 14.23 9.18
CA ARG A 8 -7.17 14.27 10.48
C ARG A 8 -7.78 13.26 11.45
N THR A 9 -9.10 13.23 11.56
CA THR A 9 -9.82 12.27 12.42
C THR A 9 -9.55 10.83 12.02
N ILE A 10 -9.44 10.53 10.72
CA ILE A 10 -9.11 9.18 10.23
C ILE A 10 -7.65 8.83 10.48
N PHE A 11 -6.73 9.77 10.29
CA PHE A 11 -5.29 9.54 10.39
C PHE A 11 -4.76 9.49 11.83
N GLU A 12 -5.44 10.13 12.79
CA GLU A 12 -5.05 10.12 14.21
C GLU A 12 -5.52 8.87 14.97
N LYS A 13 -6.52 8.13 14.44
CA LYS A 13 -7.00 6.90 15.08
C LYS A 13 -6.24 5.65 14.65
N LYS A 14 -6.50 4.54 15.34
CA LYS A 14 -6.04 3.21 14.92
C LYS A 14 -6.54 2.90 13.52
N TYR A 15 -5.74 2.16 12.75
CA TYR A 15 -6.11 1.79 11.40
C TYR A 15 -7.46 1.09 11.34
N ASP A 16 -8.31 1.55 10.42
CA ASP A 16 -9.56 0.94 10.05
C ASP A 16 -9.65 0.88 8.52
N ARG A 17 -9.92 -0.30 7.99
CA ARG A 17 -9.96 -0.51 6.53
C ARG A 17 -11.12 0.23 5.88
N ALA A 18 -12.29 0.30 6.53
CA ALA A 18 -13.46 0.96 5.97
C ALA A 18 -13.22 2.48 5.84
N ASP A 19 -12.55 3.08 6.81
CA ASP A 19 -12.15 4.49 6.71
C ASP A 19 -11.04 4.71 5.69
N TRP A 20 -10.09 3.78 5.58
CA TRP A 20 -9.09 3.83 4.51
C TRP A 20 -9.76 3.75 3.12
N TYR A 21 -10.78 2.91 2.96
CA TYR A 21 -11.54 2.81 1.71
C TYR A 21 -12.29 4.11 1.40
N LYS A 22 -12.82 4.82 2.41
CA LYS A 22 -13.40 6.15 2.21
C LYS A 22 -12.35 7.13 1.69
N VAL A 23 -11.14 7.13 2.25
CA VAL A 23 -10.03 7.98 1.76
C VAL A 23 -9.66 7.61 0.31
N LEU A 24 -9.49 6.33 0.00
CA LEU A 24 -9.17 5.86 -1.36
C LEU A 24 -10.22 6.30 -2.38
N ARG A 25 -11.51 6.11 -2.09
CA ARG A 25 -12.61 6.51 -2.98
C ARG A 25 -12.72 8.03 -3.12
N GLN A 26 -12.63 8.78 -2.03
CA GLN A 26 -12.96 10.22 -2.06
C GLN A 26 -11.79 11.16 -2.35
N ASN A 27 -10.55 10.73 -2.09
CA ASN A 27 -9.35 11.56 -2.24
C ASN A 27 -8.42 11.04 -3.34
N PHE A 28 -8.43 9.73 -3.63
CA PHE A 28 -7.67 9.12 -4.72
C PHE A 28 -8.55 8.69 -5.90
N TYR A 29 -9.88 8.90 -5.83
CA TYR A 29 -10.84 8.55 -6.87
C TYR A 29 -10.79 7.08 -7.31
N VAL A 30 -10.45 6.18 -6.39
CA VAL A 30 -10.42 4.75 -6.67
C VAL A 30 -11.86 4.24 -6.80
N GLU A 31 -12.25 3.83 -8.00
CA GLU A 31 -13.62 3.37 -8.29
C GLU A 31 -13.88 1.96 -7.76
N THR A 32 -12.92 1.05 -7.97
CA THR A 32 -13.05 -0.37 -7.65
C THR A 32 -12.09 -0.79 -6.56
N LEU A 33 -12.64 -1.27 -5.44
CA LEU A 33 -11.89 -1.87 -4.33
C LEU A 33 -12.37 -3.30 -4.10
N ARG A 34 -11.44 -4.17 -3.71
CA ARG A 34 -11.72 -5.57 -3.39
C ARG A 34 -12.38 -5.68 -2.02
N GLU A 35 -13.57 -6.26 -1.98
CA GLU A 35 -14.32 -6.61 -0.76
C GLU A 35 -14.84 -8.06 -0.90
N PRO A 36 -14.22 -9.05 -0.23
CA PRO A 36 -13.09 -8.93 0.70
C PRO A 36 -11.77 -8.60 0.00
N ALA A 37 -10.83 -8.00 0.76
CA ALA A 37 -9.45 -7.82 0.29
C ALA A 37 -8.79 -9.18 0.00
N ALA A 38 -7.98 -9.25 -1.06
CA ALA A 38 -7.34 -10.50 -1.46
C ALA A 38 -6.10 -10.76 -0.60
N ASP A 39 -6.04 -11.91 0.09
CA ASP A 39 -4.85 -12.32 0.84
C ASP A 39 -3.72 -12.70 -0.12
N ILE A 40 -2.62 -11.96 -0.04
CA ILE A 40 -1.42 -12.13 -0.87
C ILE A 40 -0.19 -12.48 0.00
N THR A 41 -0.41 -12.92 1.24
CA THR A 41 0.68 -13.23 2.19
C THR A 41 1.64 -14.28 1.64
N SER A 42 1.13 -15.25 0.87
CA SER A 42 1.94 -16.29 0.21
C SER A 42 2.92 -15.75 -0.84
N ARG A 43 2.71 -14.53 -1.34
CA ARG A 43 3.59 -13.87 -2.31
C ARG A 43 4.83 -13.23 -1.64
N ILE A 44 4.86 -13.12 -0.31
CA ILE A 44 6.01 -12.62 0.44
C ILE A 44 7.07 -13.73 0.51
N LYS A 45 8.20 -13.55 -0.18
CA LYS A 45 9.28 -14.57 -0.21
C LYS A 45 9.99 -14.76 1.12
N SER A 46 10.22 -13.68 1.87
CA SER A 46 10.88 -13.70 3.18
C SER A 46 10.06 -12.90 4.17
N ASN A 47 9.53 -13.57 5.20
CA ASN A 47 8.58 -12.97 6.14
C ASN A 47 9.06 -13.01 7.61
N PRO A 48 10.18 -12.34 7.94
CA PRO A 48 10.73 -12.35 9.30
C PRO A 48 9.81 -11.68 10.34
N TYR A 49 8.82 -10.89 9.88
CA TYR A 49 7.92 -10.13 10.73
C TYR A 49 6.54 -10.76 10.93
N LYS A 50 6.35 -11.99 10.42
CA LYS A 50 5.05 -12.70 10.40
C LYS A 50 3.94 -11.81 9.84
N ALA A 51 4.29 -11.03 8.82
CA ALA A 51 3.39 -10.09 8.22
C ALA A 51 2.30 -10.79 7.43
N LYS A 52 1.09 -10.24 7.46
CA LYS A 52 0.01 -10.59 6.54
C LYS A 52 -0.16 -9.46 5.55
N ALA A 53 -0.30 -9.76 4.27
CA ALA A 53 -0.47 -8.77 3.22
C ALA A 53 -1.77 -9.00 2.45
N PHE A 54 -2.44 -7.90 2.12
CA PHE A 54 -3.69 -7.89 1.39
C PHE A 54 -3.62 -6.90 0.22
N GLU A 55 -4.11 -7.33 -0.94
CA GLU A 55 -4.35 -6.46 -2.08
C GLU A 55 -5.77 -5.89 -1.97
N LEU A 56 -5.87 -4.56 -1.99
CA LEU A 56 -7.12 -3.82 -1.90
C LEU A 56 -7.67 -3.45 -3.28
N GLY A 57 -6.83 -3.46 -4.32
CA GLY A 57 -7.18 -3.10 -5.69
C GLY A 57 -6.06 -2.32 -6.36
N SER A 58 -6.41 -1.60 -7.41
CA SER A 58 -5.51 -0.71 -8.15
C SER A 58 -6.30 0.43 -8.79
N PHE A 59 -5.60 1.46 -9.23
CA PHE A 59 -6.16 2.52 -10.07
C PHE A 59 -5.09 3.05 -11.03
N GLU A 60 -5.52 3.71 -12.10
CA GLU A 60 -4.62 4.39 -13.03
C GLU A 60 -4.57 5.88 -12.70
N THR A 61 -3.36 6.47 -12.73
CA THR A 61 -3.22 7.93 -12.64
C THR A 61 -3.72 8.58 -13.94
N PRO A 62 -3.98 9.91 -13.94
CA PRO A 62 -4.30 10.63 -15.18
C PRO A 62 -3.20 10.54 -16.25
N SER A 63 -1.95 10.25 -15.85
CA SER A 63 -0.82 10.00 -16.74
C SER A 63 -0.73 8.55 -17.24
N GLY A 64 -1.69 7.69 -16.89
CA GLY A 64 -1.77 6.29 -17.32
C GLY A 64 -0.92 5.32 -16.51
N GLN A 65 -0.41 5.73 -15.34
CA GLN A 65 0.44 4.87 -14.51
C GLN A 65 -0.40 3.98 -13.61
N LEU A 66 -0.13 2.67 -13.60
CA LEU A 66 -0.85 1.73 -12.76
C LEU A 66 -0.33 1.77 -11.31
N VAL A 67 -1.23 2.07 -10.36
CA VAL A 67 -0.95 2.15 -8.93
C VAL A 67 -1.67 1.04 -8.18
N GLY A 68 -0.90 0.16 -7.53
CA GLY A 68 -1.44 -0.90 -6.67
C GLY A 68 -1.76 -0.41 -5.25
N LEU A 69 -2.78 -0.99 -4.63
CA LEU A 69 -3.25 -0.64 -3.29
C LEU A 69 -3.06 -1.83 -2.35
N TYR A 70 -2.28 -1.66 -1.29
CA TYR A 70 -1.90 -2.75 -0.40
C TYR A 70 -2.03 -2.39 1.07
N GLU A 71 -2.30 -3.41 1.87
CA GLU A 71 -2.36 -3.36 3.33
C GLU A 71 -1.48 -4.46 3.91
N VAL A 72 -0.66 -4.13 4.90
CA VAL A 72 0.26 -5.06 5.56
C VAL A 72 0.13 -4.97 7.07
N HIS A 73 -0.19 -6.08 7.71
CA HIS A 73 -0.17 -6.21 9.16
C HIS A 73 1.12 -6.88 9.59
N ALA A 74 2.03 -6.15 10.22
CA ALA A 74 3.31 -6.67 10.69
C ALA A 74 3.34 -6.74 12.22
N GLN A 75 3.48 -7.95 12.78
CA GLN A 75 3.45 -8.15 14.24
C GLN A 75 4.82 -7.93 14.90
N GLY A 76 5.92 -8.23 14.20
CA GLY A 76 7.28 -8.16 14.75
C GLY A 76 8.10 -6.94 14.33
N ALA A 77 7.58 -6.09 13.45
CA ALA A 77 8.35 -4.96 12.89
C ALA A 77 8.05 -3.67 13.64
N LYS A 78 9.07 -2.91 14.06
CA LYS A 78 8.88 -1.53 14.54
C LYS A 78 8.74 -0.59 13.34
N LEU A 79 7.52 -0.15 13.01
CA LEU A 79 7.24 0.63 11.79
C LEU A 79 8.17 1.84 11.59
N HIS A 80 8.55 2.51 12.68
CA HIS A 80 9.42 3.70 12.63
C HIS A 80 10.90 3.36 12.39
N ARG A 81 11.37 2.18 12.82
CA ARG A 81 12.77 1.74 12.70
C ARG A 81 13.02 0.88 11.46
N ASN A 82 12.02 0.13 11.01
CA ASN A 82 12.19 -0.91 9.98
C ASN A 82 11.73 -0.45 8.59
N ARG A 83 11.83 0.85 8.27
CA ARG A 83 11.30 1.45 7.03
C ARG A 83 11.77 0.72 5.76
N ARG A 84 13.07 0.43 5.69
CA ARG A 84 13.68 -0.31 4.56
C ARG A 84 13.15 -1.73 4.49
N ALA A 85 13.22 -2.47 5.60
CA ALA A 85 12.79 -3.87 5.64
C ALA A 85 11.29 -4.05 5.33
N LEU A 86 10.43 -3.10 5.69
CA LEU A 86 9.01 -3.12 5.33
C LEU A 86 8.75 -2.83 3.85
N ARG A 87 9.53 -1.95 3.23
CA ARG A 87 9.48 -1.73 1.77
C ARG A 87 9.97 -2.98 1.04
N ASP A 88 11.09 -3.55 1.47
CA ASP A 88 11.68 -4.75 0.87
C ASP A 88 10.75 -5.98 1.01
N LEU A 89 9.97 -6.05 2.10
CA LEU A 89 8.99 -7.12 2.32
C LEU A 89 7.96 -7.26 1.17
N LEU A 90 7.52 -6.12 0.62
CA LEU A 90 6.55 -6.09 -0.47
C LEU A 90 7.17 -5.75 -1.83
N SER A 91 8.48 -5.51 -1.90
CA SER A 91 9.09 -5.06 -3.15
C SER A 91 8.86 -6.05 -4.28
N ASP A 92 8.89 -7.33 -3.97
CA ASP A 92 8.68 -8.39 -4.97
C ASP A 92 7.22 -8.51 -5.45
N ILE A 93 6.28 -7.94 -4.69
CA ILE A 93 4.85 -7.93 -5.02
C ILE A 93 4.56 -6.76 -5.96
N TYR A 94 4.89 -5.53 -5.55
CA TYR A 94 4.52 -4.38 -6.37
C TYR A 94 5.47 -4.14 -7.56
N ARG A 95 6.76 -4.49 -7.47
CA ARG A 95 7.71 -4.20 -8.57
C ARG A 95 7.30 -4.86 -9.87
N ASN A 96 6.72 -6.06 -9.83
CA ASN A 96 6.47 -6.83 -11.05
C ASN A 96 5.11 -6.52 -11.68
N ASP A 97 4.16 -6.00 -10.90
CA ASP A 97 2.76 -5.91 -11.31
C ASP A 97 2.30 -4.47 -11.55
N VAL A 98 2.97 -3.48 -10.95
CA VAL A 98 2.55 -2.07 -10.95
C VAL A 98 3.73 -1.12 -11.08
N GLU A 99 3.48 0.11 -11.51
CA GLU A 99 4.50 1.17 -11.63
C GLU A 99 4.69 1.93 -10.31
N ALA A 100 3.63 2.00 -9.51
CA ALA A 100 3.68 2.51 -8.16
C ALA A 100 2.73 1.75 -7.23
N ALA A 101 2.90 1.96 -5.93
CA ALA A 101 2.10 1.33 -4.89
C ALA A 101 1.78 2.32 -3.77
N LEU A 102 0.52 2.30 -3.34
CA LEU A 102 0.08 2.85 -2.06
C LEU A 102 0.00 1.71 -1.06
N VAL A 103 0.77 1.80 0.01
CA VAL A 103 0.87 0.75 1.03
C VAL A 103 0.54 1.32 2.40
N VAL A 104 -0.37 0.66 3.12
CA VAL A 104 -0.58 0.89 4.55
C VAL A 104 0.07 -0.24 5.34
N PHE A 105 1.03 0.12 6.19
CA PHE A 105 1.60 -0.77 7.19
C PHE A 105 0.93 -0.56 8.53
N VAL A 106 0.44 -1.63 9.14
CA VAL A 106 -0.25 -1.64 10.44
C VAL A 106 0.56 -2.47 11.42
N GLN A 107 0.76 -1.92 12.61
CA GLN A 107 1.40 -2.58 13.75
C GLN A 107 0.67 -2.15 15.02
N ASP A 108 -0.08 -3.07 15.63
CA ASP A 108 -0.88 -2.82 16.82
C ASP A 108 -1.81 -1.61 16.65
N SER A 109 -1.60 -0.54 17.42
CA SER A 109 -2.36 0.72 17.34
C SER A 109 -1.75 1.75 16.41
N LYS A 110 -0.58 1.46 15.80
CA LYS A 110 0.15 2.38 14.95
C LYS A 110 0.02 1.93 13.51
N TRP A 111 -0.04 2.90 12.62
CA TRP A 111 -0.01 2.60 11.20
C TRP A 111 0.73 3.70 10.44
N ARG A 112 1.14 3.36 9.24
CA ARG A 112 1.85 4.25 8.34
C ARG A 112 1.40 4.00 6.92
N PHE A 113 1.02 5.07 6.25
CA PHE A 113 0.84 5.09 4.82
C PHE A 113 2.17 5.43 4.11
N THR A 114 2.44 4.77 2.98
CA THR A 114 3.63 5.00 2.15
C THR A 114 3.25 4.90 0.68
N TYR A 115 3.69 5.86 -0.11
CA TYR A 115 3.72 5.77 -1.56
C TYR A 115 5.10 5.30 -2.01
N VAL A 116 5.16 4.30 -2.88
CA VAL A 116 6.38 3.77 -3.47
C VAL A 116 6.23 3.78 -4.98
N SER A 117 7.12 4.48 -5.68
CA SER A 117 7.27 4.38 -7.12
C SER A 117 8.73 4.06 -7.44
N GLU A 118 8.95 3.30 -8.50
CA GLU A 118 10.28 3.16 -9.09
C GLU A 118 10.26 3.83 -10.45
N ILE A 119 11.01 4.92 -10.59
CA ILE A 119 11.27 5.52 -11.89
C ILE A 119 12.32 4.62 -12.52
N ALA A 120 11.89 3.63 -13.30
CA ALA A 120 12.79 2.91 -14.17
C ALA A 120 13.08 3.80 -15.38
N GLU A 121 14.32 4.29 -15.51
CA GLU A 121 14.80 4.71 -16.83
C GLU A 121 14.78 3.46 -17.71
N ARG A 122 13.77 3.36 -18.58
CA ARG A 122 13.73 2.28 -19.57
C ARG A 122 14.87 2.55 -20.55
N ASP A 123 15.73 1.55 -20.77
CA ASP A 123 16.68 1.64 -21.86
C ASP A 123 15.96 1.69 -23.22
N ALA A 124 16.66 2.05 -24.29
CA ALA A 124 16.08 2.13 -25.64
C ALA A 124 15.50 0.79 -26.15
N ALA A 125 15.79 -0.33 -25.47
CA ALA A 125 15.28 -1.66 -25.76
C ALA A 125 14.03 -2.02 -24.92
N GLY A 126 13.55 -1.13 -24.07
CA GLY A 126 12.36 -1.33 -23.24
C GLY A 126 12.55 -2.32 -22.09
N LYS A 127 13.79 -2.66 -21.75
CA LYS A 127 14.11 -3.54 -20.61
C LYS A 127 14.36 -2.69 -19.36
N ARG A 128 14.05 -3.28 -18.20
CA ARG A 128 14.46 -2.77 -16.90
C ARG A 128 15.90 -3.12 -16.62
#